data_AF-A0A5P9FEW0-F1
#
_entry.id   AF-A0A5P9FEW0-F1
#
_cell.length_a   1.000
_cell.length_b   1.000
_cell.length_c   1.000
_cell.angle_alpha   90.00
_cell.angle_beta   90.00
_cell.angle_gamma   90.00
#
_symmetry.space_group_name_H-M   'P 1'
#
loop_
_entity.id
_entity.type
_entity.pdbx_description
1 polymer ?
#
loop_
_entity_poly.entity_id
_entity_poly.type
_entity_poly.pdbx_seq_one_letter_code
_entity_poly.pdbx_strand_id
1 'polypeptide(L)' 'MTLEQSIDLAELQADMAFEAYLAAFDEDAHPETLDSLETEALIARNRYDDLRTLGLGH' A
#
# COMPACT_ATOMS: atom_id res chain seq x y z
N MET A 1 6.33 1.54 -19.40
CA MET A 1 5.24 1.38 -18.42
C MET A 1 4.31 2.56 -18.60
N THR A 2 3.00 2.34 -18.75
CA THR A 2 2.00 3.42 -18.86
C THR A 2 1.63 3.96 -17.48
N LEU A 3 0.97 5.13 -17.42
CA LEU A 3 0.48 5.70 -16.17
C LEU A 3 -0.57 4.78 -15.53
N GLU A 4 -1.53 4.30 -16.32
CA GLU A 4 -2.54 3.33 -15.88
C GLU A 4 -1.91 2.06 -15.29
N GLN A 5 -0.93 1.46 -15.98
CA GLN A 5 -0.21 0.29 -15.46
C GLN A 5 0.54 0.57 -14.15
N SER A 6 0.97 1.82 -13.94
CA SER A 6 1.65 2.22 -12.71
C SER A 6 0.66 2.43 -11.57
N ILE A 7 -0.54 2.92 -11.87
CA ILE A 7 -1.66 3.05 -10.93
C ILE A 7 -2.12 1.65 -10.49
N ASP A 8 -2.38 0.76 -11.45
CA ASP A 8 -2.81 -0.63 -11.17
C ASP A 8 -1.78 -1.38 -10.29
N LEU A 9 -0.48 -1.20 -10.58
CA LEU A 9 0.57 -1.81 -9.77
C LEU A 9 0.62 -1.22 -8.36
N ALA A 10 0.47 0.11 -8.23
CA ALA A 10 0.47 0.77 -6.93
C ALA A 10 -0.75 0.37 -6.09
N GLU A 11 -1.91 0.17 -6.72
CA GLU A 11 -3.12 -0.35 -6.09
C GLU A 11 -2.87 -1.74 -5.49
N LEU A 12 -2.37 -2.66 -6.32
CA LEU A 12 -2.03 -4.01 -5.87
C LEU A 12 -0.99 -4.01 -4.74
N GLN A 13 0.01 -3.13 -4.81
CA GLN A 13 1.03 -3.00 -3.77
C GLN A 13 0.45 -2.49 -2.45
N ALA A 14 -0.48 -1.53 -2.49
CA ALA A 14 -1.15 -1.03 -1.30
C ALA A 14 -2.01 -2.12 -0.65
N ASP A 15 -2.74 -2.89 -1.45
CA ASP A 15 -3.56 -4.00 -0.96
C ASP A 15 -2.70 -5.08 -0.32
N MET A 16 -1.63 -5.55 -0.99
CA MET A 16 -0.74 -6.57 -0.43
C MET A 16 -0.05 -6.13 0.86
N ALA A 17 0.38 -4.87 0.94
CA ALA A 17 1.01 -4.35 2.16
C ALA A 17 0.02 -4.30 3.34
N PHE A 18 -1.24 -3.95 3.06
CA PHE A 18 -2.28 -3.95 4.07
C PHE A 18 -2.70 -5.37 4.50
N GLU A 19 -2.78 -6.31 3.56
CA GLU A 19 -3.00 -7.73 3.85
C GLU A 19 -1.89 -8.31 4.72
N ALA A 20 -0.62 -7.95 4.47
CA ALA A 20 0.50 -8.38 5.30
C ALA A 20 0.40 -7.83 6.74
N TYR A 21 0.00 -6.57 6.90
CA TYR A 21 -0.28 -5.99 8.21
C TYR A 21 -1.40 -6.74 8.94
N LEU A 22 -2.51 -7.02 8.27
CA LEU A 22 -3.65 -7.75 8.86
C LEU A 22 -3.26 -9.18 9.23
N ALA A 23 -2.51 -9.88 8.38
CA ALA A 23 -2.02 -11.23 8.67
C ALA A 23 -1.09 -11.23 9.88
N ALA A 24 -0.16 -10.28 9.97
CA ALA A 24 0.70 -10.13 11.14
C ALA A 24 -0.10 -9.80 12.42
N PHE A 25 -1.17 -9.02 12.29
CA PHE A 25 -2.07 -8.73 13.42
C PHE A 25 -2.82 -9.98 13.88
N ASP A 26 -3.35 -10.76 12.96
CA ASP A 26 -4.05 -12.02 13.25
C ASP A 26 -3.11 -13.10 13.85
N GLU A 27 -1.83 -13.06 13.49
CA GLU A 27 -0.79 -13.95 14.04
C GLU A 27 -0.23 -13.50 15.40
N ASP A 28 -0.76 -12.43 16.01
CA ASP A 28 -0.25 -11.83 17.25
C ASP A 28 1.25 -11.44 17.15
N ALA A 29 1.65 -10.92 15.99
CA ALA A 29 3.02 -10.49 15.75
C ALA A 29 3.44 -9.36 16.70
N HIS A 30 4.74 -9.24 16.92
CA HIS A 30 5.30 -8.20 17.78
C HIS A 30 4.85 -6.79 17.36
N PRO A 31 4.59 -5.88 18.32
CA PRO A 31 4.10 -4.53 18.02
C PRO A 31 5.04 -3.72 17.11
N GLU A 32 6.36 -3.94 17.18
CA GLU A 32 7.33 -3.30 16.28
C GLU A 32 7.20 -3.77 14.82
N THR A 33 6.87 -5.05 14.63
CA THR A 33 6.57 -5.61 13.31
C THR A 33 5.28 -5.02 12.76
N LEU A 34 4.25 -4.90 13.60
CA LEU A 34 2.97 -4.31 13.23
C LEU A 34 3.11 -2.84 12.84
N ASP A 35 3.85 -2.05 13.62
CA ASP A 35 4.14 -0.63 13.32
C ASP A 35 4.90 -0.44 12.00
N SER A 36 5.86 -1.33 11.73
CA SER A 36 6.61 -1.32 10.45
C SER A 36 5.69 -1.63 9.26
N LEU A 37 4.87 -2.69 9.37
CA LEU A 37 3.95 -3.10 8.31
C LEU A 37 2.83 -2.07 8.10
N GLU A 38 2.33 -1.46 9.17
CA GLU A 38 1.36 -0.35 9.08
C GLU A 38 1.97 0.83 8.33
N THR A 39 3.21 1.22 8.68
CA THR A 39 3.94 2.28 8.00
C THR A 39 4.11 1.97 6.51
N GLU A 40 4.49 0.73 6.16
CA GLU A 40 4.64 0.30 4.78
C GLU A 40 3.31 0.35 4.00
N ALA A 41 2.22 -0.12 4.60
CA ALA A 41 0.88 -0.05 4.01
C ALA A 41 0.43 1.40 3.77
N LEU A 42 0.69 2.30 4.73
CA LEU A 42 0.39 3.72 4.59
C LEU A 42 1.21 4.38 3.49
N ILE A 43 2.51 4.05 3.36
CA ILE A 43 3.37 4.56 2.29
C ILE A 43 2.86 4.08 0.93
N ALA A 44 2.55 2.79 0.79
CA ALA A 44 2.04 2.22 -0.45
C ALA A 44 0.71 2.87 -0.87
N ARG A 45 -0.20 3.10 0.08
CA ARG A 45 -1.47 3.79 -0.16
C ARG A 45 -1.28 5.25 -0.57
N ASN A 46 -0.42 6.00 0.11
CA ASN A 46 -0.13 7.39 -0.28
C ASN A 46 0.43 7.46 -1.70
N ARG A 47 1.31 6.52 -2.08
CA ARG A 47 1.86 6.44 -3.43
C ARG A 47 0.80 6.14 -4.48
N TYR A 48 -0.15 5.26 -4.17
CA TYR A 48 -1.31 5.02 -5.05
C TYR A 48 -2.16 6.29 -5.20
N ASP A 49 -2.48 6.98 -4.10
CA ASP A 49 -3.28 8.21 -4.13
C ASP A 49 -2.61 9.33 -4.94
N ASP A 50 -1.29 9.50 -4.80
CA ASP A 50 -0.49 10.43 -5.59
C ASP A 50 -0.58 10.11 -7.09
N LEU A 51 -0.37 8.84 -7.47
CA LEU A 51 -0.42 8.38 -8.86
C LEU A 51 -1.83 8.50 -9.46
N ARG A 52 -2.85 8.17 -8.67
CA ARG A 52 -4.26 8.32 -9.04
C ARG A 52 -4.61 9.79 -9.25
N THR A 53 -4.13 10.68 -8.39
CA THR A 53 -4.34 12.13 -8.52
C THR A 53 -3.69 12.66 -9.80
N LEU A 54 -2.50 12.17 -10.16
CA LEU A 54 -1.86 12.50 -11.45
C LEU A 54 -2.67 11.99 -12.65
N GLY A 55 -3.35 10.85 -12.53
CA GLY A 55 -4.23 10.30 -13.56
C GLY A 55 -5.55 11.07 -13.75
N LEU A 56 -6.05 11.75 -12.71
CA LEU A 56 -7.27 12.57 -12.76
C LEU A 56 -7.03 13.99 -13.32
N GLY A 57 -5.79 14.44 -13.38
CA GLY A 57 -5.40 15.77 -13.85
C GLY A 57 -5.25 15.90 -15.37
N HIS A 58 -5.72 14.93 -16.16
CA HIS A 58 -5.42 14.82 -17.58
C HIS A 58 -6.64 14.93 -18.51
#